data_AF-A0A7C4M057-F1
#
_entry.id   AF-A0A7C4M057-F1
#
_cell.length_a   1.000
_cell.length_b   1.000
_cell.length_c   1.000
_cell.angle_alpha   90.00
_cell.angle_beta   90.00
_cell.angle_gamma   90.00
#
_symmetry.space_group_name_H-M   'P 1'
#
loop_
_entity.id
_entity.type
_entity.pdbx_description
1 polymer ?
#
loop_
_entity_poly.entity_id
_entity_poly.type
_entity_poly.pdbx_seq_one_letter_code
_entity_poly.pdbx_strand_id
1 'polypeptide(L)'
;MKDIGLYWQITVDNSNNPCEGDAPGCANPASVKCTQDGGTLQIITQTDRSQYGVCKFPSGKTCEEWDYFRNGSACVDRPVVTVSSLILSPNTATIKSGNVYDFILVANYSDGTTSTVTNSATWDVVYGTGTGTMHRDIPGRFIAGGLGTCNITASFGGKSVTSGAITVTGL
;
A
#
# COMPACT_ATOMS: atom_id res chain seq x y z
N MET A 1 -59.19 -37.26 -16.65
CA MET A 1 -58.27 -36.49 -17.54
C MET A 1 -57.49 -35.55 -16.64
N LYS A 2 -56.17 -35.51 -16.80
CA LYS A 2 -55.26 -34.62 -16.04
C LYS A 2 -55.52 -33.17 -16.42
N ASP A 3 -55.48 -32.25 -15.47
CA ASP A 3 -54.55 -31.11 -15.56
C ASP A 3 -54.43 -30.36 -14.22
N ILE A 4 -53.18 -29.96 -13.97
CA ILE A 4 -52.61 -29.43 -12.73
C ILE A 4 -52.25 -27.97 -13.03
N GLY A 5 -52.55 -27.03 -12.14
CA GLY A 5 -52.15 -25.63 -12.36
C GLY A 5 -52.64 -24.67 -11.29
N LEU A 6 -52.16 -24.82 -10.06
CA LEU A 6 -52.27 -23.81 -9.01
C LEU A 6 -51.07 -22.85 -9.12
N TYR A 7 -51.30 -21.55 -9.26
CA TYR A 7 -50.31 -20.55 -8.86
C TYR A 7 -50.98 -19.46 -8.01
N TRP A 8 -50.54 -19.42 -6.76
CA TRP A 8 -50.97 -18.55 -5.68
C TRP A 8 -50.24 -17.21 -5.72
N GLN A 9 -50.89 -16.20 -5.15
CA GLN A 9 -50.46 -14.81 -5.01
C GLN A 9 -49.02 -14.68 -4.49
N ILE A 10 -48.22 -13.87 -5.17
CA ILE A 10 -46.91 -13.41 -4.69
C ILE A 10 -47.16 -12.31 -3.66
N THR A 11 -47.06 -12.65 -2.38
CA THR A 11 -46.65 -11.69 -1.36
C THR A 11 -45.23 -11.25 -1.69
N VAL A 12 -45.04 -9.96 -1.95
CA VAL A 12 -43.71 -9.34 -1.95
C VAL A 12 -43.12 -9.52 -0.56
N ASP A 13 -42.15 -10.42 -0.43
CA ASP A 13 -41.26 -10.34 0.71
C ASP A 13 -40.43 -9.05 0.56
N ASN A 14 -40.14 -8.41 1.69
CA ASN A 14 -39.39 -7.17 1.75
C ASN A 14 -37.87 -7.45 1.90
N SER A 15 -37.38 -8.58 1.37
CA SER A 15 -35.97 -8.98 1.37
C SER A 15 -35.36 -8.90 -0.02
N ASN A 16 -35.44 -7.72 -0.64
CA ASN A 16 -34.63 -7.37 -1.82
C ASN A 16 -33.15 -7.15 -1.45
N ASN A 17 -32.51 -8.13 -0.82
CA ASN A 17 -31.05 -8.19 -0.76
C ASN A 17 -30.57 -9.44 -1.53
N PRO A 18 -30.09 -9.29 -2.77
CA PRO A 18 -29.67 -10.41 -3.62
C PRO A 18 -28.39 -11.13 -3.12
N CYS A 19 -27.96 -10.86 -1.88
CA CYS A 19 -26.69 -11.30 -1.31
C CYS A 19 -26.83 -12.30 -0.16
N GLU A 20 -28.01 -12.84 0.13
CA GLU A 20 -28.13 -13.96 1.07
C GLU A 20 -27.72 -15.28 0.40
N GLY A 21 -26.49 -15.71 0.68
CA GLY A 21 -25.87 -16.92 0.16
C GLY A 21 -24.71 -16.59 -0.76
N ASP A 22 -23.63 -17.37 -0.66
CA ASP A 22 -22.36 -17.26 -1.38
C ASP A 22 -22.48 -17.41 -2.92
N ALA A 23 -23.39 -16.68 -3.55
CA ALA A 23 -23.56 -16.64 -4.99
C ALA A 23 -22.40 -15.83 -5.61
N PRO A 24 -21.69 -16.39 -6.62
CA PRO A 24 -20.68 -15.66 -7.36
C PRO A 24 -21.30 -14.41 -8.00
N GLY A 25 -20.79 -13.21 -7.65
CA GLY A 25 -21.28 -11.92 -8.16
C GLY A 25 -21.88 -10.99 -7.11
N CYS A 26 -22.00 -11.42 -5.85
CA CYS A 26 -22.44 -10.57 -4.75
C CYS A 26 -21.32 -9.65 -4.23
N ALA A 27 -21.70 -8.46 -3.79
CA ALA A 27 -20.79 -7.58 -3.05
C ALA A 27 -20.44 -8.23 -1.69
N ASN A 28 -19.20 -8.07 -1.22
CA ASN A 28 -18.77 -8.58 0.08
C ASN A 28 -19.69 -8.02 1.20
N PRO A 29 -20.38 -8.87 1.98
CA PRO A 29 -21.37 -8.42 2.95
C PRO A 29 -20.77 -7.54 4.06
N ALA A 30 -19.52 -7.78 4.45
CA ALA A 30 -18.81 -6.95 5.41
C ALA A 30 -18.54 -5.54 4.83
N SER A 31 -18.11 -5.48 3.58
CA SER A 31 -17.91 -4.22 2.85
C SER A 31 -19.22 -3.45 2.66
N VAL A 32 -20.31 -4.15 2.31
CA VAL A 32 -21.65 -3.56 2.15
C VAL A 32 -22.09 -2.93 3.47
N LYS A 33 -22.04 -3.68 4.57
CA LYS A 33 -22.41 -3.18 5.89
C LYS A 33 -21.60 -1.95 6.30
N CYS A 34 -20.29 -1.97 6.07
CA CYS A 34 -19.44 -0.81 6.34
C CYS A 34 -19.95 0.46 5.65
N THR A 35 -20.27 0.38 4.35
CA THR A 35 -20.75 1.53 3.58
C THR A 35 -22.17 1.94 3.92
N GLN A 36 -23.06 1.00 4.24
CA GLN A 36 -24.44 1.27 4.67
C GLN A 36 -24.49 2.03 6.00
N ASP A 37 -23.57 1.71 6.92
CA ASP A 37 -23.48 2.34 8.23
C ASP A 37 -22.65 3.66 8.20
N GLY A 38 -22.44 4.23 7.01
CA GLY A 38 -21.79 5.52 6.81
C GLY A 38 -20.26 5.49 6.92
N GLY A 39 -19.66 4.31 6.96
CA GLY A 39 -18.22 4.11 6.88
C GLY A 39 -17.69 4.16 5.45
N THR A 40 -16.38 4.31 5.31
CA THR A 40 -15.66 4.15 4.04
C THR A 40 -14.80 2.89 4.12
N LEU A 41 -14.93 2.01 3.13
CA LEU A 41 -14.07 0.83 3.02
C LEU A 41 -12.65 1.23 2.56
N GLN A 42 -11.65 0.73 3.26
CA GLN A 42 -10.25 0.81 2.88
C GLN A 42 -9.65 -0.60 2.82
N ILE A 43 -9.05 -0.96 1.69
CA ILE A 43 -8.31 -2.22 1.59
C ILE A 43 -6.85 -1.95 1.97
N ILE A 44 -6.41 -2.61 3.04
CA ILE A 44 -5.06 -2.47 3.55
C ILE A 44 -4.23 -3.67 3.12
N THR A 45 -3.17 -3.40 2.37
CA THR A 45 -2.15 -4.40 2.01
C THR A 45 -1.07 -4.41 3.09
N GLN A 46 -0.87 -5.55 3.74
CA GLN A 46 0.18 -5.77 4.73
C GLN A 46 1.55 -5.98 4.06
N THR A 47 2.60 -6.00 4.89
CA THR A 47 3.99 -6.25 4.45
C THR A 47 4.18 -7.61 3.79
N ASP A 48 3.40 -8.62 4.22
CA ASP A 48 3.35 -9.95 3.61
C ASP A 48 2.49 -10.02 2.32
N ARG A 49 2.01 -8.86 1.85
CA ARG A 49 1.08 -8.68 0.71
C ARG A 49 -0.32 -9.25 0.94
N SER A 50 -0.64 -9.77 2.12
CA SER A 50 -2.02 -10.09 2.47
C SER A 50 -2.85 -8.82 2.47
N GLN A 51 -4.13 -8.92 2.12
CA GLN A 51 -5.05 -7.80 2.12
C GLN A 51 -6.18 -8.08 3.10
N TYR A 52 -6.61 -7.03 3.80
CA TYR A 52 -7.82 -7.06 4.63
C TYR A 52 -8.58 -5.75 4.49
N GLY A 53 -9.91 -5.81 4.69
CA GLY A 53 -10.77 -4.65 4.67
C GLY A 53 -10.83 -3.96 6.03
N VAL A 54 -10.78 -2.63 6.03
CA VAL A 54 -11.00 -1.77 7.20
C VAL A 54 -12.13 -0.82 6.89
N CYS A 55 -13.14 -0.79 7.76
CA CYS A 55 -14.17 0.22 7.79
C CYS A 55 -13.70 1.44 8.58
N LYS A 56 -13.64 2.59 7.91
CA LYS A 56 -13.28 3.88 8.51
C LYS A 56 -14.52 4.74 8.69
N PHE A 57 -14.84 5.11 9.93
CA PHE A 57 -16.00 5.94 10.24
C PHE A 57 -15.65 7.44 10.31
N PRO A 58 -16.63 8.34 10.10
CA PRO A 58 -16.43 9.79 10.26
C PRO A 58 -15.97 10.22 11.66
N SER A 59 -16.26 9.41 12.69
CA SER A 59 -15.76 9.60 14.05
C SER A 59 -14.25 9.38 14.19
N GLY A 60 -13.60 8.83 13.17
CA GLY A 60 -12.19 8.41 13.20
C GLY A 60 -11.98 6.95 13.62
N LYS A 61 -13.01 6.27 14.17
CA LYS A 61 -12.91 4.85 14.53
C LYS A 61 -12.63 4.00 13.28
N THR A 62 -11.73 3.04 13.42
CA THR A 62 -11.37 2.11 12.35
C THR A 62 -11.57 0.68 12.79
N CYS A 63 -12.31 -0.13 12.04
CA CYS A 63 -12.55 -1.53 12.39
C CYS A 63 -12.27 -2.44 11.21
N GLU A 64 -11.71 -3.63 11.45
CA GLU A 64 -11.67 -4.66 10.41
C GLU A 64 -13.11 -4.99 9.97
N GLU A 65 -13.33 -5.13 8.66
CA GLU A 65 -14.69 -5.18 8.11
C GLU A 65 -15.50 -6.37 8.65
N TRP A 66 -14.88 -7.53 8.82
CA TRP A 66 -15.56 -8.72 9.34
C TRP A 66 -15.82 -8.66 10.84
N ASP A 67 -14.92 -8.05 11.61
CA ASP A 67 -15.11 -7.77 13.02
C ASP A 67 -16.25 -6.77 13.23
N TYR A 68 -16.30 -5.69 12.44
CA TYR A 68 -17.44 -4.78 12.43
C TYR A 68 -18.73 -5.47 12.00
N PHE A 69 -18.67 -6.34 10.98
CA PHE A 69 -19.84 -7.06 10.52
C PHE A 69 -20.50 -7.89 11.64
N ARG A 70 -19.69 -8.60 12.44
CA ARG A 70 -20.16 -9.44 13.56
C ARG A 70 -20.49 -8.65 14.83
N ASN A 71 -19.68 -7.65 15.18
CA ASN A 71 -19.71 -7.00 16.49
C ASN A 71 -20.21 -5.54 16.47
N GLY A 72 -20.49 -4.98 15.29
CA GLY A 72 -20.86 -3.58 15.13
C GLY A 72 -19.84 -2.64 15.78
N SER A 73 -20.32 -1.61 16.48
CA SER A 73 -19.47 -0.62 17.17
C SER A 73 -18.63 -1.20 18.32
N ALA A 74 -18.76 -2.47 18.68
CA ALA A 74 -17.89 -3.14 19.66
C ALA A 74 -16.60 -3.74 19.05
N CYS A 75 -16.41 -3.62 17.72
CA CYS A 75 -15.18 -4.03 17.04
C CYS A 75 -13.92 -3.41 17.65
N VAL A 76 -12.81 -4.15 17.56
CA VAL A 76 -11.48 -3.73 17.94
C VAL A 76 -11.02 -2.62 17.02
N ASP A 77 -10.54 -1.52 17.59
CA ASP A 77 -9.98 -0.43 16.80
C ASP A 77 -8.66 -0.89 16.15
N ARG A 78 -8.61 -0.80 14.82
CA ARG A 78 -7.45 -1.16 14.00
C ARG A 78 -6.97 0.06 13.23
N PRO A 79 -6.09 0.89 13.82
CA PRO A 79 -5.60 2.08 13.16
C PRO A 79 -4.91 1.72 11.84
N VAL A 80 -5.16 2.51 10.81
CA VAL A 80 -4.54 2.33 9.51
C VAL A 80 -3.03 2.55 9.62
N VAL A 81 -2.25 1.53 9.25
CA VAL A 81 -0.79 1.60 9.25
C VAL A 81 -0.32 2.44 8.05
N THR A 82 0.49 3.47 8.31
CA THR A 82 1.02 4.39 7.30
C THR A 82 2.54 4.49 7.40
N VAL A 83 3.19 4.97 6.34
CA VAL A 83 4.64 5.24 6.36
C VAL A 83 4.91 6.51 7.15
N SER A 84 5.59 6.37 8.29
CA SER A 84 6.02 7.47 9.16
C SER A 84 7.24 8.17 8.58
N SER A 85 8.28 7.40 8.22
CA SER A 85 9.55 7.92 7.70
C SER A 85 10.26 6.93 6.79
N LEU A 86 11.24 7.43 6.03
CA LEU A 86 12.12 6.61 5.19
C LEU A 86 13.58 6.78 5.64
N ILE A 87 14.34 5.69 5.59
CA ILE A 87 15.79 5.68 5.85
C ILE A 87 16.47 5.16 4.59
N LEU A 88 17.34 5.98 4.01
CA LEU A 88 18.14 5.65 2.84
C LEU A 88 19.58 5.32 3.27
N SER A 89 20.07 4.15 2.85
CA SER A 89 21.42 3.69 3.17
C SER A 89 22.19 3.30 1.91
N PRO A 90 23.46 3.72 1.77
CA PRO A 90 24.12 4.71 2.60
C PRO A 90 23.55 6.11 2.37
N ASN A 91 23.74 7.01 3.34
CA ASN A 91 23.41 8.42 3.15
C ASN A 91 24.45 9.15 2.26
N THR A 92 25.70 8.67 2.19
CA THR A 92 26.77 9.25 1.35
C THR A 92 27.65 8.14 0.80
N ALA A 93 28.21 8.32 -0.40
CA ALA A 93 29.14 7.37 -0.97
C ALA A 93 30.17 8.06 -1.87
N THR A 94 31.33 7.43 -2.03
CA THR A 94 32.32 7.78 -3.06
C THR A 94 32.48 6.59 -3.99
N ILE A 95 32.17 6.78 -5.27
CA ILE A 95 32.06 5.71 -6.26
C ILE A 95 32.94 6.07 -7.46
N LYS A 96 33.72 5.12 -7.97
CA LYS A 96 34.48 5.33 -9.20
C LYS A 96 33.54 5.37 -10.41
N SER A 97 33.84 6.25 -11.36
CA SER A 97 33.15 6.29 -12.66
C SER A 97 33.12 4.91 -13.31
N GLY A 98 31.97 4.51 -13.86
CA GLY A 98 31.74 3.20 -14.47
C GLY A 98 31.37 2.08 -13.48
N ASN A 99 31.52 2.28 -12.18
CA ASN A 99 31.11 1.30 -11.18
C ASN A 99 29.62 1.41 -10.83
N VAL A 100 29.09 0.32 -10.27
CA VAL A 100 27.74 0.25 -9.71
C VAL A 100 27.76 0.34 -8.19
N TYR A 101 26.68 0.85 -7.61
CA TYR A 101 26.49 0.92 -6.17
C TYR A 101 25.01 0.72 -5.81
N ASP A 102 24.73 -0.10 -4.79
CA ASP A 102 23.37 -0.44 -4.39
C ASP A 102 22.94 0.32 -3.14
N PHE A 103 21.78 0.97 -3.21
CA PHE A 103 21.12 1.66 -2.12
C PHE A 103 19.97 0.81 -1.56
N ILE A 104 19.78 0.89 -0.24
CA ILE A 104 18.69 0.24 0.47
C ILE A 104 17.75 1.32 1.02
N LEU A 105 16.45 1.14 0.80
CA LEU A 105 15.42 1.97 1.40
C LEU A 105 14.64 1.17 2.45
N VAL A 106 14.59 1.69 3.68
CA VAL A 106 13.79 1.15 4.78
C VAL A 106 12.66 2.11 5.10
N ALA A 107 11.43 1.61 5.19
CA ALA A 107 10.28 2.35 5.68
C ALA A 107 10.06 2.05 7.16
N ASN A 108 9.86 3.10 7.97
CA ASN A 108 9.35 3.01 9.32
C ASN A 108 7.86 3.32 9.29
N TYR A 109 7.05 2.46 9.89
CA TYR A 109 5.60 2.57 9.88
C TYR A 109 5.04 3.18 11.17
N SER A 110 3.78 3.60 11.15
CA SER A 110 3.10 4.24 12.29
C SER A 110 2.83 3.29 13.46
N ASP A 111 2.89 1.98 13.23
CA ASP A 111 2.81 0.94 14.25
C ASP A 111 4.17 0.59 14.88
N GLY A 112 5.23 1.31 14.50
CA GLY A 112 6.60 1.09 14.97
C GLY A 112 7.34 -0.03 14.24
N THR A 113 6.70 -0.75 13.31
CA THR A 113 7.37 -1.76 12.49
C THR A 113 8.25 -1.11 11.42
N THR A 114 9.16 -1.90 10.85
CA THR A 114 10.01 -1.48 9.74
C THR A 114 10.00 -2.52 8.62
N SER A 115 10.24 -2.08 7.39
CA SER A 115 10.37 -2.99 6.25
C SER A 115 11.32 -2.44 5.19
N THR A 116 12.08 -3.32 4.57
CA THR A 116 12.90 -2.97 3.40
C THR A 116 12.00 -2.86 2.17
N VAL A 117 11.98 -1.66 1.57
CA VAL A 117 11.06 -1.30 0.48
C VAL A 117 11.79 -0.95 -0.82
N THR A 118 13.09 -1.28 -0.93
CA THR A 118 13.95 -0.98 -2.09
C THR A 118 13.28 -1.30 -3.44
N ASN A 119 12.70 -2.50 -3.55
CA ASN A 119 12.09 -3.01 -4.78
C ASN A 119 10.73 -2.38 -5.10
N SER A 120 10.09 -1.72 -4.13
CA SER A 120 8.77 -1.11 -4.27
C SER A 120 8.83 0.41 -4.34
N ALA A 121 10.02 0.98 -4.23
CA ALA A 121 10.24 2.43 -4.22
C ALA A 121 10.50 2.97 -5.62
N THR A 122 10.20 4.24 -5.81
CA THR A 122 10.62 5.01 -6.99
C THR A 122 11.94 5.69 -6.69
N TRP A 123 12.89 5.62 -7.62
CA TRP A 123 14.25 6.11 -7.45
C TRP A 123 14.59 7.17 -8.50
N ASP A 124 15.29 8.21 -8.10
CA ASP A 124 15.73 9.29 -9.00
C ASP A 124 17.11 9.83 -8.60
N VAL A 125 17.75 10.54 -9.52
CA VAL A 125 19.06 11.19 -9.33
C VAL A 125 18.88 12.70 -9.39
N VAL A 126 19.31 13.38 -8.33
CA VAL A 126 19.43 14.84 -8.32
C VAL A 126 20.86 15.20 -8.70
N TYR A 127 21.04 15.79 -9.87
CA TYR A 127 22.36 16.09 -10.43
C TYR A 127 22.95 17.38 -9.86
N GLY A 128 24.21 17.31 -9.43
CA GLY A 128 25.08 18.46 -9.21
C GLY A 128 26.04 18.60 -10.38
N THR A 129 27.33 18.37 -10.13
CA THR A 129 28.36 18.38 -11.18
C THR A 129 28.66 16.99 -11.76
N GLY A 130 28.30 15.93 -11.03
CA GLY A 130 28.48 14.55 -11.47
C GLY A 130 27.28 14.02 -12.24
N THR A 131 27.47 12.93 -12.97
CA THR A 131 26.38 12.24 -13.67
C THR A 131 26.34 10.75 -13.33
N GLY A 132 25.23 10.11 -13.66
CA GLY A 132 24.96 8.70 -13.38
C GLY A 132 23.47 8.42 -13.55
N THR A 133 23.08 7.16 -13.46
CA THR A 133 21.68 6.76 -13.71
C THR A 133 21.27 5.66 -12.74
N MET A 134 20.01 5.68 -12.29
CA MET A 134 19.42 4.50 -11.66
C MET A 134 19.24 3.39 -12.69
N HIS A 135 19.59 2.16 -12.33
CA HIS A 135 19.41 0.98 -13.16
C HIS A 135 17.91 0.74 -13.38
N ARG A 136 17.50 0.52 -14.62
CA ARG A 136 16.08 0.36 -15.00
C ARG A 136 15.42 -0.84 -14.32
N ASP A 137 16.11 -1.99 -14.32
CA ASP A 137 15.51 -3.27 -13.88
C ASP A 137 15.90 -3.70 -12.47
N ILE A 138 16.76 -2.94 -11.78
CA ILE A 138 17.28 -3.28 -10.45
C ILE A 138 17.07 -2.05 -9.56
N PRO A 139 15.90 -1.92 -8.90
CA PRO A 139 15.61 -0.80 -8.01
C PRO A 139 16.70 -0.62 -6.95
N GLY A 140 17.07 0.62 -6.67
CA GLY A 140 18.15 0.95 -5.74
C GLY A 140 19.57 0.86 -6.31
N ARG A 141 19.78 0.27 -7.50
CA ARG A 141 21.11 0.24 -8.13
C ARG A 141 21.41 1.52 -8.87
N PHE A 142 22.48 2.20 -8.51
CA PHE A 142 23.02 3.37 -9.20
C PHE A 142 24.23 2.97 -10.05
N ILE A 143 24.30 3.51 -11.27
CA ILE A 143 25.43 3.36 -12.19
C ILE A 143 26.14 4.70 -12.28
N ALA A 144 27.39 4.77 -11.79
CA ALA A 144 28.15 6.00 -11.75
C ALA A 144 28.64 6.40 -13.15
N GLY A 145 28.39 7.65 -13.54
CA GLY A 145 28.78 8.23 -14.82
C GLY A 145 29.96 9.19 -14.67
N GLY A 146 29.73 10.47 -14.95
CA GLY A 146 30.71 11.54 -14.95
C GLY A 146 31.10 12.04 -13.55
N LEU A 147 32.32 12.56 -13.46
CA LEU A 147 32.94 13.05 -12.22
C LEU A 147 32.17 14.21 -11.60
N GLY A 148 32.12 14.27 -10.27
CA GLY A 148 31.48 15.34 -9.53
C GLY A 148 30.53 14.80 -8.47
N THR A 149 29.52 15.59 -8.10
CA THR A 149 28.54 15.20 -7.08
C THR A 149 27.13 15.07 -7.63
N CYS A 150 26.37 14.14 -7.07
CA CYS A 150 24.92 14.00 -7.23
C CYS A 150 24.31 13.49 -5.91
N ASN A 151 22.99 13.41 -5.84
CA ASN A 151 22.27 12.83 -4.72
C ASN A 151 21.25 11.81 -5.24
N ILE A 152 20.91 10.82 -4.42
CA ILE A 152 19.87 9.84 -4.73
C ILE A 152 18.62 10.18 -3.94
N THR A 153 17.49 10.31 -4.64
CA THR A 153 16.18 10.49 -4.03
C THR A 153 15.38 9.21 -4.19
N ALA A 154 14.76 8.75 -3.10
CA ALA A 154 13.89 7.59 -3.11
C ALA A 154 12.54 7.95 -2.48
N SER A 155 11.45 7.46 -3.07
CA SER A 155 10.09 7.70 -2.59
C SER A 155 9.28 6.41 -2.44
N PHE A 156 8.53 6.33 -1.33
CA PHE A 156 7.66 5.21 -1.00
C PHE A 156 6.56 5.66 -0.03
N GLY A 157 5.33 5.19 -0.23
CA GLY A 157 4.20 5.48 0.67
C GLY A 157 3.89 6.97 0.87
N GLY A 158 4.06 7.79 -0.17
CA GLY A 158 3.83 9.24 -0.12
C GLY A 158 4.91 10.04 0.62
N LYS A 159 6.02 9.40 1.00
CA LYS A 159 7.20 10.03 1.58
C LYS A 159 8.38 9.98 0.61
N SER A 160 9.32 10.91 0.77
CA SER A 160 10.57 10.96 0.01
C SER A 160 11.74 11.22 0.95
N VAL A 161 12.91 10.67 0.63
CA VAL A 161 14.19 10.93 1.30
C VAL A 161 15.26 11.13 0.24
N THR A 162 16.19 12.06 0.48
CA THR A 162 17.33 12.33 -0.39
C THR A 162 18.61 12.07 0.38
N SER A 163 19.56 11.38 -0.25
CA SER A 163 20.88 11.12 0.33
C SER A 163 21.65 12.43 0.53
N GLY A 164 22.68 12.40 1.36
CA GLY A 164 23.83 13.30 1.23
C GLY A 164 24.58 13.10 -0.09
N ALA A 165 25.68 13.83 -0.26
CA ALA A 165 26.42 13.85 -1.51
C ALA A 165 26.99 12.47 -1.87
N ILE A 166 26.72 12.04 -3.09
CA ILE A 166 27.36 10.93 -3.78
C ILE A 166 28.45 11.52 -4.66
N THR A 167 29.69 11.16 -4.39
CA THR A 167 30.86 11.68 -5.12
C THR A 167 31.33 10.65 -6.14
N VAL A 168 31.31 11.04 -7.41
CA VAL A 168 31.86 10.24 -8.51
C VAL A 168 33.31 10.66 -8.77
N THR A 169 34.24 9.72 -8.61
CA THR A 169 35.67 9.95 -8.80
C THR A 169 36.20 9.23 -10.03
N GLY A 170 37.43 9.59 -10.44
CA GLY A 170 38.14 8.88 -11.50
C GLY A 170 38.40 7.41 -11.16
N LEU A 171 38.78 6.67 -12.19
CA LEU A 171 39.22 5.27 -12.10
C LEU A 171 40.47 5.11 -11.24
#